data_AF-A0A1M3G0E8-F1
#
_entry.id   AF-A0A1M3G0E8-F1
#
_cell.length_a   1.000
_cell.length_b   1.000
_cell.length_c   1.000
_cell.angle_alpha   90.00
_cell.angle_beta   90.00
_cell.angle_gamma   90.00
#
_symmetry.space_group_name_H-M   'P 1'
#
loop_
_entity.id
_entity.type
_entity.pdbx_description
1 polymer ?
#
loop_
_entity_poly.entity_id
_entity_poly.type
_entity_poly.pdbx_seq_one_letter_code
_entity_poly.pdbx_strand_id
1 'polypeptide(L)'
;MEYCGDILFAKPDCLKFWEYIKIEPEKWKENTMGEDGGGFWVVAILGKSVIYYNDIEGGYNFSTFKKYGEIGNYYCNQMELHEMIEGLFEEIERQRK
;
A
#
# COMPACT_ATOMS: atom_id res chain seq x y z
N MET A 1 20.50 3.81 -6.48
CA MET A 1 19.15 3.87 -5.87
C MET A 1 18.23 3.31 -6.93
N GLU A 2 17.84 2.05 -6.80
CA GLU A 2 16.89 1.42 -7.72
C GLU A 2 15.50 1.91 -7.35
N TYR A 3 14.76 2.45 -8.31
CA TYR A 3 13.38 2.88 -8.06
C TYR A 3 12.48 1.65 -8.02
N CYS A 4 11.38 1.72 -7.26
CA CYS A 4 10.36 0.67 -7.22
C CYS A 4 9.92 0.23 -8.64
N GLY A 5 9.83 1.17 -9.58
CA GLY A 5 9.55 0.89 -10.99
C GLY A 5 10.59 0.01 -11.69
N ASP A 6 11.87 0.18 -11.37
CA ASP A 6 12.96 -0.63 -11.97
C ASP A 6 12.87 -2.09 -11.49
N ILE A 7 12.61 -2.28 -10.19
CA ILE A 7 12.45 -3.61 -9.57
C ILE A 7 11.22 -4.31 -10.16
N LEU A 8 10.09 -3.61 -10.20
CA LEU A 8 8.85 -4.18 -10.73
C LEU A 8 8.94 -4.45 -12.25
N PHE A 9 9.70 -3.66 -13.01
CA PHE A 9 9.93 -3.92 -14.45
C PHE A 9 10.60 -5.28 -14.69
N ALA A 10 11.48 -5.71 -13.78
CA ALA A 10 12.07 -7.05 -13.81
C ALA A 10 11.05 -8.17 -13.52
N LYS A 11 9.86 -7.83 -12.99
CA LYS A 11 8.72 -8.73 -12.74
C LYS A 11 7.45 -8.21 -13.46
N PRO A 12 7.34 -8.38 -14.80
CA PRO A 12 6.33 -7.68 -15.60
C PRO A 12 4.87 -7.86 -15.17
N ASP A 13 4.49 -9.03 -14.66
CA ASP A 13 3.12 -9.26 -14.18
C ASP A 13 2.86 -8.60 -12.81
N CYS A 14 3.90 -8.48 -11.97
CA CYS A 14 3.85 -7.69 -10.74
C CYS A 14 3.74 -6.19 -11.05
N LEU A 15 4.47 -5.71 -12.07
CA LEU A 15 4.31 -4.33 -12.55
C LEU A 15 2.89 -4.06 -13.05
N LYS A 16 2.31 -4.95 -13.87
CA LYS A 16 0.90 -4.80 -14.31
C LYS A 16 -0.04 -4.77 -13.13
N PHE A 17 0.16 -5.63 -12.13
CA PHE A 17 -0.63 -5.63 -10.90
C PHE A 17 -0.56 -4.27 -10.20
N TRP A 18 0.63 -3.71 -10.03
CA TRP A 18 0.81 -2.36 -9.50
C TRP A 18 0.04 -1.30 -10.30
N GLU A 19 0.14 -1.32 -11.63
CA GLU A 19 -0.57 -0.38 -12.50
C GLU A 19 -2.10 -0.43 -12.34
N TYR A 20 -2.67 -1.57 -11.94
CA TYR A 20 -4.11 -1.71 -11.72
C TYR A 20 -4.58 -1.23 -10.35
N ILE A 21 -3.72 -1.27 -9.33
CA ILE A 21 -4.12 -0.94 -7.95
C ILE A 21 -3.68 0.46 -7.52
N LYS A 22 -2.67 1.02 -8.16
CA LYS A 22 -2.14 2.34 -7.80
C LYS A 22 -3.18 3.42 -8.01
N ILE A 23 -3.14 4.41 -7.15
CA ILE A 23 -3.90 5.66 -7.29
C ILE A 23 -2.93 6.83 -7.23
N GLU A 24 -3.41 8.02 -7.61
CA GLU A 24 -2.71 9.24 -7.21
C GLU A 24 -2.66 9.29 -5.67
N PRO A 25 -1.50 9.57 -5.04
CA PRO A 25 -1.41 9.59 -3.59
C PRO A 25 -2.44 10.54 -2.96
N GLU A 26 -3.26 10.00 -2.06
CA GLU A 26 -4.31 10.73 -1.37
C GLU A 26 -4.15 10.58 0.14
N LYS A 27 -4.37 11.66 0.90
CA LYS A 27 -4.28 11.61 2.35
C LYS A 27 -5.59 11.12 2.95
N TRP A 28 -5.57 10.00 3.65
CA TRP A 28 -6.73 9.37 4.27
C TRP A 28 -6.61 9.41 5.79
N LYS A 29 -7.74 9.66 6.46
CA LYS A 29 -7.80 9.73 7.92
C LYS A 29 -7.48 8.37 8.54
N GLU A 30 -6.73 8.40 9.62
CA GLU A 30 -6.52 7.28 10.53
C GLU A 30 -6.76 7.82 11.94
N ASN A 31 -7.67 7.20 12.69
CA ASN A 31 -8.26 7.79 13.90
C ASN A 31 -7.58 7.32 15.19
N THR A 32 -6.39 6.71 15.13
CA THR A 32 -5.70 6.20 16.32
C THR A 32 -4.37 6.91 16.56
N MET A 33 -3.53 7.01 15.53
CA MET A 33 -2.19 7.60 15.59
C MET A 33 -1.98 8.66 14.50
N GLY A 34 -2.78 8.65 13.43
CA GLY A 34 -2.62 9.56 12.30
C GLY A 34 -3.27 10.94 12.44
N GLU A 35 -4.01 11.22 13.52
CA GLU A 35 -4.83 12.44 13.64
C GLU A 35 -4.00 13.74 13.54
N ASP A 36 -2.86 13.80 14.23
CA ASP A 36 -1.97 14.97 14.25
C ASP A 36 -1.40 15.31 12.87
N GLY A 37 -1.18 14.29 12.04
CA GLY A 37 -0.72 14.44 10.66
C GLY A 37 -1.84 14.69 9.65
N GLY A 38 -3.12 14.61 10.05
CA GLY A 38 -4.25 14.60 9.13
C GLY A 38 -4.42 13.26 8.38
N GLY A 39 -3.85 12.19 8.91
CA GLY A 39 -3.86 10.85 8.36
C GLY A 39 -2.58 10.45 7.62
N PHE A 40 -2.66 9.39 6.82
CA PHE A 40 -1.53 8.83 6.07
C PHE A 40 -1.78 8.84 4.56
N TRP A 41 -0.71 8.76 3.77
CA TRP A 41 -0.80 8.77 2.31
C TRP A 41 -1.16 7.39 1.77
N VAL A 42 -2.37 7.22 1.26
CA VAL A 42 -2.79 6.03 0.52
C VAL A 42 -2.29 6.14 -0.91
N VAL A 43 -1.61 5.11 -1.39
CA VAL A 43 -1.01 5.05 -2.73
C VAL A 43 -1.62 3.96 -3.61
N ALA A 44 -2.42 3.05 -3.03
CA ALA A 44 -3.07 1.98 -3.76
C ALA A 44 -4.35 1.50 -3.10
N ILE A 45 -5.29 1.02 -3.91
CA ILE A 45 -6.55 0.41 -3.47
C ILE A 45 -6.70 -0.96 -4.13
N LEU A 46 -6.95 -1.99 -3.31
CA LEU A 46 -7.25 -3.34 -3.76
C LEU A 46 -8.51 -3.84 -3.03
N GLY A 47 -9.64 -3.88 -3.74
CA GLY A 47 -10.92 -4.26 -3.14
C GLY A 47 -11.32 -3.34 -1.98
N LYS A 48 -11.42 -3.89 -0.76
CA LYS A 48 -11.70 -3.14 0.48
C LYS A 48 -10.45 -2.91 1.33
N SER A 49 -9.29 -2.88 0.68
CA SER A 49 -8.00 -2.66 1.33
C SER A 49 -7.19 -1.58 0.63
N VAL A 50 -6.26 -1.00 1.38
CA VAL A 50 -5.37 0.07 0.94
C VAL A 50 -3.93 -0.26 1.28
N ILE A 51 -3.01 0.22 0.44
CA ILE A 51 -1.61 0.39 0.78
C ILE A 51 -1.40 1.87 1.14
N TYR A 52 -0.85 2.14 2.32
CA TYR A 52 -0.55 3.49 2.76
C TYR A 52 0.88 3.62 3.26
N TYR A 53 1.45 4.81 3.09
CA TYR A 53 2.74 5.19 3.65
C TYR A 53 2.53 5.85 5.01
N ASN A 54 3.08 5.22 6.04
CA ASN A 54 3.15 5.76 7.40
C ASN A 54 4.40 6.64 7.49
N ASP A 55 4.21 7.96 7.43
CA ASP A 55 5.27 8.97 7.49
C ASP A 55 5.85 9.19 8.89
N ILE A 56 5.21 8.66 9.94
CA ILE A 56 5.74 8.64 11.31
C ILE A 56 6.82 7.56 11.45
N GLU A 57 6.55 6.37 10.90
CA GLU A 57 7.42 5.18 11.04
C GLU A 57 8.35 4.96 9.84
N GLY A 58 8.05 5.60 8.71
CA GLY A 58 8.86 5.54 7.49
C GLY A 58 8.68 4.25 6.69
N GLY A 59 7.44 3.78 6.48
CA GLY A 59 7.22 2.54 5.72
C GLY A 59 5.79 2.33 5.20
N TYR A 60 5.64 1.34 4.32
CA TYR A 60 4.36 0.98 3.70
C TYR A 60 3.62 -0.11 4.48
N ASN A 61 2.31 0.08 4.59
CA ASN A 61 1.42 -0.76 5.38
C ASN A 61 0.14 -1.10 4.60
N PHE A 62 -0.45 -2.26 4.89
CA PHE A 62 -1.66 -2.74 4.25
C PHE A 62 -2.78 -2.83 5.27
N SER A 63 -3.93 -2.24 4.97
CA SER A 63 -5.05 -2.18 5.91
C SER A 63 -6.37 -2.27 5.18
N THR A 64 -7.41 -2.73 5.86
CA THR A 64 -8.78 -2.70 5.32
C THR A 64 -9.41 -1.34 5.56
N PHE A 65 -10.44 -1.00 4.79
CA PHE A 65 -11.27 0.17 5.03
C PHE A 65 -12.75 -0.17 4.90
N LYS A 66 -13.59 0.54 5.65
CA LYS A 66 -15.06 0.45 5.54
C LYS A 66 -15.65 1.60 4.74
N LYS A 67 -14.98 2.76 4.74
CA LYS A 67 -15.40 4.00 4.09
C LYS A 67 -14.20 4.60 3.37
N TYR A 68 -14.41 5.04 2.14
CA TYR A 68 -13.37 5.72 1.36
C TYR A 68 -12.87 6.95 2.12
N GLY A 69 -11.55 7.13 2.20
CA GLY A 69 -10.92 8.21 2.95
C GLY A 69 -10.61 7.90 4.41
N GLU A 70 -10.88 6.67 4.89
CA GLU A 70 -10.65 6.25 6.28
C GLU A 70 -9.89 4.91 6.33
N ILE A 71 -8.65 4.93 6.81
CA ILE A 71 -7.83 3.74 7.06
C ILE A 71 -8.40 3.01 8.28
N GLY A 72 -8.62 1.70 8.17
CA GLY A 72 -9.26 0.93 9.23
C GLY A 72 -8.37 0.63 10.43
N ASN A 73 -7.12 0.24 10.20
CA ASN A 73 -6.15 -0.11 11.24
C ASN A 73 -4.78 0.55 10.99
N TYR A 74 -4.21 1.09 12.05
CA TYR A 74 -2.80 1.51 12.14
C TYR A 74 -1.85 0.30 12.16
N TYR A 75 -0.73 0.44 11.45
CA TYR A 75 0.40 -0.47 11.46
C TYR A 75 1.70 0.35 11.33
N CYS A 76 2.78 -0.17 11.91
CA CYS A 76 4.08 0.46 11.99
C CYS A 76 5.19 -0.36 11.30
N ASN A 77 4.84 -1.07 10.23
CA ASN A 77 5.85 -1.80 9.46
C ASN A 77 6.72 -0.82 8.66
N GLN A 78 7.98 -1.21 8.46
CA GLN A 78 8.98 -0.46 7.71
C GLN A 78 9.26 -1.09 6.34
N MET A 79 8.22 -1.65 5.71
CA MET A 79 8.38 -2.29 4.40
C MET A 79 8.53 -1.25 3.31
N GLU A 80 9.39 -1.55 2.34
CA GLU A 80 9.48 -0.80 1.10
C GLU A 80 8.24 -1.07 0.23
N LEU A 81 7.91 -0.11 -0.66
CA LEU A 81 6.73 -0.24 -1.51
C LEU A 81 6.80 -1.50 -2.40
N HIS A 82 7.97 -1.77 -2.97
CA HIS A 82 8.15 -2.93 -3.84
C HIS A 82 7.95 -4.25 -3.09
N GLU A 83 8.45 -4.37 -1.85
CA GLU A 83 8.26 -5.56 -1.00
C GLU A 83 6.77 -5.80 -0.71
N MET A 84 6.01 -4.73 -0.42
CA MET A 84 4.56 -4.80 -0.22
C MET A 84 3.83 -5.31 -1.48
N ILE A 85 4.13 -4.72 -2.63
CA ILE A 85 3.46 -5.07 -3.90
C ILE A 85 3.76 -6.51 -4.28
N GLU A 86 5.03 -6.91 -4.21
CA GLU A 86 5.46 -8.28 -4.52
C GLU A 86 4.83 -9.29 -3.59
N GLY A 87 4.83 -9.04 -2.27
CA GLY A 87 4.21 -9.94 -1.29
C GLY A 87 2.71 -10.13 -1.53
N LEU A 88 1.98 -9.06 -1.84
CA LEU A 88 0.55 -9.13 -2.18
C LEU A 88 0.31 -9.87 -3.50
N PHE A 89 1.12 -9.61 -4.53
CA PHE A 89 1.00 -10.28 -5.81
C PHE A 89 1.22 -11.80 -5.67
N GLU A 90 2.27 -12.20 -4.95
CA GLU A 90 2.54 -13.62 -4.69
C GLU A 90 1.41 -14.29 -3.89
N GLU A 91 0.81 -13.59 -2.92
CA GLU A 91 -0.31 -14.13 -2.16
C GLU A 91 -1.54 -14.37 -3.03
N ILE A 92 -1.86 -13.44 -3.94
CA ILE A 92 -2.95 -13.61 -4.90
C ILE A 92 -2.67 -14.80 -5.83
N GLU A 93 -1.45 -14.90 -6.36
CA GLU A 93 -1.07 -16.01 -7.25
C GLU A 93 -1.07 -17.37 -6.54
N ARG A 94 -0.74 -17.41 -5.24
CA ARG A 94 -0.88 -18.63 -4.41
C ARG A 94 -2.33 -19.08 -4.29
N GLN A 95 -3.27 -18.15 -4.11
CA GLN A 95 -4.70 -18.46 -3.94
C GLN A 95 -5.40 -18.87 -5.25
N ARG A 96 -4.78 -18.68 -6.41
CA ARG A 96 -5.32 -19.09 -7.72
C ARG A 96 -5.03 -20.55 -8.08
N LYS A 97 -4.12 -21.21 -7.36
CA LYS A 97 -3.75 -22.62 -7.54
C LYS A 97 -4.61 -23.52 -6.68
#